data_AF-A0A9D9MEB3-F1
#
_entry.id   AF-A0A9D9MEB3-F1
#
_cell.length_a   1.000
_cell.length_b   1.000
_cell.length_c   1.000
_cell.angle_alpha   90.00
_cell.angle_beta   90.00
_cell.angle_gamma   90.00
#
_symmetry.space_group_name_H-M   'P 1'
#
loop_
_entity.id
_entity.type
_entity.pdbx_description
1 polymer ?
#
loop_
_entity_poly.entity_id
_entity_poly.type
_entity_poly.pdbx_seq_one_letter_code
_entity_poly.pdbx_strand_id
1 'polypeptide(L)'
;MVKYVIKRDGRKVDFNSQKIIAAVTKAMNVTEGGEDIVLAAQIADVISKLDREEMSVEEIQDCVEMELMKSPRKEVAKKYIAYRNQRSLARSAKSREIFAEIIDAQANDITRENANMNADTPAGMMMKFASESTKTYVDECLLSDDVRDAVKNAYIH
;
A
#
# COMPACT_ATOMS: atom_id res chain seq x y z
N MET A 1 -5.98 -22.83 -13.90
CA MET A 1 -5.89 -21.48 -14.48
C MET A 1 -6.65 -20.52 -13.61
N VAL A 2 -6.05 -19.37 -13.33
CA VAL A 2 -6.63 -18.32 -12.47
C VAL A 2 -7.75 -17.62 -13.21
N LYS A 3 -8.97 -17.69 -12.65
CA LYS A 3 -10.15 -17.05 -13.22
C LYS A 3 -10.53 -15.79 -12.47
N TYR A 4 -10.33 -15.77 -11.15
CA TYR A 4 -10.79 -14.68 -10.31
C TYR A 4 -9.69 -14.13 -9.40
N VAL A 5 -9.82 -12.85 -9.10
CA VAL A 5 -8.96 -12.12 -8.16
C VAL A 5 -9.79 -11.60 -7.00
N ILE A 6 -9.36 -11.92 -5.78
CA ILE A 6 -9.93 -11.36 -4.55
C ILE A 6 -9.17 -10.09 -4.21
N LYS A 7 -9.85 -8.95 -4.33
CA LYS A 7 -9.31 -7.66 -3.95
C LYS A 7 -9.18 -7.53 -2.44
N ARG A 8 -8.34 -6.58 -2.01
CA ARG A 8 -8.09 -6.25 -0.60
C ARG A 8 -9.33 -5.81 0.18
N ASP A 9 -10.39 -5.39 -0.51
CA ASP A 9 -11.69 -5.03 0.07
C ASP A 9 -12.69 -6.21 0.06
N GLY A 10 -12.23 -7.42 -0.27
CA GLY A 10 -13.05 -8.63 -0.36
C GLY A 10 -13.78 -8.81 -1.68
N ARG A 11 -13.76 -7.82 -2.59
CA ARG A 11 -14.46 -7.95 -3.88
C ARG A 11 -13.79 -8.98 -4.78
N LYS A 12 -14.59 -9.90 -5.32
CA LYS A 12 -14.19 -10.84 -6.36
C LYS A 12 -14.36 -10.20 -7.74
N VAL A 13 -13.31 -10.23 -8.56
CA VAL A 13 -13.31 -9.70 -9.93
C VAL A 13 -12.65 -10.69 -10.89
N ASP A 14 -12.91 -10.55 -12.18
CA ASP A 14 -12.25 -11.39 -13.19
C ASP A 14 -10.74 -11.12 -13.25
N PHE A 15 -9.98 -12.21 -13.45
CA PHE A 15 -8.55 -12.15 -13.66
C PHE A 15 -8.24 -11.41 -14.96
N ASN A 16 -7.28 -10.49 -14.90
CA ASN A 16 -6.85 -9.71 -16.05
C ASN A 16 -5.32 -9.62 -16.07
N SER A 17 -4.69 -10.40 -16.95
CA SER A 17 -3.23 -10.45 -17.12
C SER A 17 -2.63 -9.11 -17.54
N GLN A 18 -3.37 -8.24 -18.26
CA GLN A 18 -2.89 -6.92 -18.66
C GLN A 18 -2.57 -6.03 -17.45
N LYS A 19 -3.26 -6.24 -16.31
CA LYS A 19 -2.93 -5.51 -15.09
C LYS A 19 -1.60 -5.91 -14.48
N ILE A 20 -1.20 -7.17 -14.65
CA ILE A 20 0.11 -7.67 -14.21
C ILE A 20 1.19 -7.08 -15.11
N ILE A 21 1.00 -7.16 -16.43
CA ILE A 21 1.93 -6.59 -17.42
C ILE A 21 2.15 -5.10 -17.13
N ALA A 22 1.08 -4.31 -17.03
CA ALA A 22 1.18 -2.89 -16.76
C ALA A 22 1.89 -2.56 -15.43
N ALA A 23 1.68 -3.36 -14.38
CA ALA A 23 2.35 -3.16 -13.10
C ALA A 23 3.86 -3.45 -13.18
N VAL A 24 4.24 -4.52 -13.89
CA VAL A 24 5.64 -4.89 -14.12
C VAL A 24 6.34 -3.86 -15.00
N THR A 25 5.73 -3.46 -16.12
CA THR A 25 6.27 -2.42 -17.01
C THR A 25 6.45 -1.09 -16.27
N LYS A 26 5.52 -0.72 -15.39
CA LYS A 26 5.67 0.49 -14.56
C LYS A 26 6.89 0.44 -13.64
N ALA A 27 7.23 -0.74 -13.11
CA ALA A 27 8.46 -0.91 -12.32
C ALA A 27 9.70 -0.86 -13.21
N MET A 28 9.64 -1.41 -14.43
CA MET A 28 10.73 -1.36 -15.41
C MET A 28 11.08 0.07 -15.83
N ASN A 29 10.09 0.94 -16.00
CA ASN A 29 10.28 2.35 -16.39
C ASN A 29 11.06 3.20 -15.40
N VAL A 30 11.24 2.71 -14.17
CA VAL A 30 12.04 3.38 -13.13
C VAL A 30 13.49 2.86 -13.13
N THR A 31 13.83 1.94 -14.03
CA THR A 31 15.16 1.34 -14.16
C THR A 31 15.84 1.78 -15.45
N GLU A 32 17.17 1.84 -15.44
CA GLU A 32 17.97 2.26 -16.59
C GLU A 32 17.90 1.29 -17.78
N GLY A 33 17.58 0.01 -17.53
CA GLY A 33 17.51 -1.00 -18.59
C GLY A 33 16.20 -1.00 -19.41
N GLY A 34 15.29 -0.06 -19.15
CA GLY A 34 14.07 0.12 -19.96
C GLY A 34 13.03 -0.99 -19.84
N GLU A 35 12.01 -0.92 -20.71
CA GLU A 35 10.90 -1.87 -20.74
C GLU A 35 11.30 -3.20 -21.40
N ASP A 36 10.94 -4.31 -20.74
CA ASP A 36 10.97 -5.64 -21.31
C ASP A 36 9.54 -6.21 -21.30
N ILE A 37 8.81 -5.89 -22.38
CA ILE A 37 7.41 -6.29 -22.55
C ILE A 37 7.29 -7.83 -22.64
N VAL A 38 8.30 -8.49 -23.19
CA VAL A 38 8.31 -9.95 -23.33
C VAL A 38 8.38 -10.60 -21.96
N LEU A 39 9.30 -10.15 -21.10
CA LEU A 39 9.39 -10.64 -19.72
C LEU A 39 8.11 -10.34 -18.93
N ALA A 40 7.54 -9.14 -19.06
CA ALA A 40 6.29 -8.80 -18.38
C ALA A 40 5.13 -9.70 -18.81
N ALA A 41 5.01 -10.01 -20.10
CA ALA A 41 4.01 -10.93 -20.63
C ALA A 41 4.24 -12.38 -20.17
N GLN A 42 5.50 -12.83 -20.12
CA GLN A 42 5.86 -14.16 -19.60
C GLN A 42 5.46 -14.33 -18.14
N ILE A 43 5.74 -13.33 -17.28
CA ILE A 43 5.35 -13.35 -15.87
C ILE A 43 3.83 -13.44 -15.74
N ALA A 44 3.10 -12.64 -16.51
CA ALA A 44 1.64 -12.65 -16.48
C ALA A 44 1.05 -13.99 -16.97
N ASP A 45 1.65 -14.61 -17.99
CA ASP A 45 1.26 -15.92 -18.51
C ASP A 45 1.49 -17.03 -17.48
N VAL A 46 2.66 -17.07 -16.83
CA VAL A 46 2.99 -18.02 -15.75
C VAL A 46 1.95 -17.94 -14.63
N ILE A 47 1.63 -16.73 -14.17
CA ILE A 47 0.64 -16.52 -13.10
C ILE A 47 -0.76 -16.97 -13.54
N SER A 48 -1.15 -16.69 -14.78
CA SER A 48 -2.48 -17.09 -15.30
C SER A 48 -2.67 -18.62 -15.35
N LYS A 49 -1.58 -19.36 -15.54
CA LYS A 49 -1.56 -20.81 -15.70
C LYS A 49 -1.47 -21.58 -14.38
N LEU A 50 -1.32 -20.89 -13.25
CA LEU A 50 -1.34 -21.54 -11.94
C LEU A 50 -2.64 -22.34 -11.73
N ASP A 51 -2.52 -23.49 -11.07
CA ASP A 51 -3.64 -24.38 -10.77
C ASP A 51 -4.41 -23.90 -9.53
N ARG A 52 -4.93 -22.68 -9.63
CA ARG A 52 -5.77 -22.03 -8.64
C ARG A 52 -6.89 -21.32 -9.37
N GLU A 53 -8.14 -21.52 -8.96
CA GLU A 53 -9.27 -20.82 -9.58
C GLU A 53 -9.37 -19.36 -9.13
N GLU A 54 -8.99 -19.11 -7.87
CA GLU A 54 -9.04 -17.80 -7.23
C GLU A 54 -7.70 -17.48 -6.57
N MET A 55 -7.29 -16.22 -6.65
CA MET A 55 -6.11 -15.71 -5.95
C MET A 55 -6.38 -14.33 -5.40
N SER A 56 -5.86 -14.03 -4.22
CA SER A 56 -5.85 -12.68 -3.69
C SER A 56 -4.88 -11.78 -4.47
N VAL A 57 -5.11 -10.46 -4.39
CA VAL A 57 -4.16 -9.48 -4.95
C VAL A 57 -2.77 -9.62 -4.33
N GLU A 58 -2.65 -9.99 -3.05
CA GLU A 58 -1.35 -10.18 -2.39
C GLU A 58 -0.63 -11.41 -2.93
N GLU A 59 -1.31 -12.56 -3.07
CA GLU A 59 -0.69 -13.76 -3.64
C GLU A 59 -0.20 -13.54 -5.07
N ILE A 60 -0.95 -12.80 -5.89
CA ILE A 60 -0.50 -12.42 -7.24
C ILE A 60 0.76 -11.56 -7.16
N GLN A 61 0.82 -10.61 -6.22
CA GLN A 61 2.00 -9.77 -6.04
C GLN A 61 3.22 -10.57 -5.59
N ASP A 62 3.05 -11.52 -4.68
CA ASP A 62 4.12 -12.44 -4.25
C ASP A 62 4.64 -13.27 -5.43
N CYS A 63 3.75 -13.77 -6.28
CA CYS A 63 4.15 -14.47 -7.50
C CYS A 63 4.93 -13.57 -8.46
N VAL A 64 4.49 -12.33 -8.68
CA VAL A 64 5.22 -11.37 -9.53
C VAL A 64 6.63 -11.11 -8.99
N GLU A 65 6.78 -10.94 -7.67
CA GLU A 65 8.08 -10.74 -7.04
C GLU A 65 8.99 -11.95 -7.20
N MET A 66 8.46 -13.15 -6.97
CA MET A 66 9.23 -14.38 -7.16
C MET A 66 9.72 -14.53 -8.61
N GLU A 67 8.86 -14.29 -9.60
CA GLU A 67 9.25 -14.40 -11.01
C GLU A 67 10.26 -13.31 -11.42
N LEU A 68 10.09 -12.07 -10.94
CA LEU A 68 11.08 -11.01 -11.17
C LEU A 68 12.43 -11.32 -10.52
N MET A 69 12.44 -11.92 -9.32
CA MET A 69 13.67 -12.33 -8.63
C MET A 69 14.38 -13.51 -9.30
N LYS A 70 13.64 -14.41 -9.97
CA LYS A 70 14.20 -15.48 -10.82
C LYS A 70 14.75 -14.95 -12.14
N SER A 71 14.24 -13.82 -12.61
CA SER A 71 14.69 -13.20 -13.86
C SER A 71 16.07 -12.54 -13.72
N PRO A 72 16.76 -12.26 -14.85
CA PRO A 72 17.98 -11.45 -14.85
C PRO A 72 17.77 -10.01 -14.32
N ARG A 73 16.53 -9.50 -14.38
CA ARG A 73 16.16 -8.10 -14.07
C ARG A 73 15.94 -7.88 -12.57
N LYS A 74 16.93 -8.21 -11.74
CA LYS A 74 16.85 -8.11 -10.26
C LYS A 74 16.64 -6.68 -9.76
N GLU A 75 17.13 -5.70 -10.51
CA GLU A 75 16.90 -4.27 -10.27
C GLU A 75 15.41 -3.90 -10.37
N VAL A 76 14.68 -4.49 -11.32
CA VAL A 76 13.22 -4.30 -11.47
C VAL A 76 12.49 -4.90 -10.28
N ALA A 77 12.90 -6.10 -9.84
CA ALA A 77 12.34 -6.75 -8.65
C ALA A 77 12.45 -5.84 -7.41
N LYS A 78 13.64 -5.27 -7.16
CA LYS A 78 13.85 -4.33 -6.04
C LYS A 78 12.92 -3.12 -6.12
N LYS A 79 12.78 -2.50 -7.29
CA LYS A 79 11.89 -1.34 -7.47
C LYS A 79 10.42 -1.71 -7.28
N TYR A 80 10.00 -2.88 -7.77
CA TYR A 80 8.64 -3.38 -7.60
C TYR A 80 8.31 -3.62 -6.12
N ILE A 81 9.19 -4.32 -5.38
CA ILE A 81 9.04 -4.59 -3.94
C ILE A 81 8.98 -3.28 -3.14
N ALA A 82 9.91 -2.34 -3.41
CA ALA A 82 9.91 -1.05 -2.73
C ALA A 82 8.59 -0.28 -2.95
N TYR A 83 8.11 -0.24 -4.20
CA TYR A 83 6.84 0.41 -4.53
C TYR A 83 5.63 -0.27 -3.88
N ARG A 84 5.61 -1.61 -3.84
CA ARG A 84 4.57 -2.38 -3.14
C ARG A 84 4.57 -2.03 -1.66
N ASN A 85 5.72 -2.05 -1.00
CA ASN A 85 5.85 -1.73 0.43
C ASN A 85 5.38 -0.31 0.73
N GLN A 86 5.82 0.68 -0.05
CA GLN A 86 5.36 2.07 0.10
C GLN A 86 3.83 2.18 -0.06
N ARG A 87 3.25 1.48 -1.04
CA ARG A 87 1.80 1.45 -1.26
C ARG A 87 1.05 0.68 -0.18
N SER A 88 1.64 -0.36 0.40
CA SER A 88 1.07 -1.11 1.51
C SER A 88 1.08 -0.26 2.77
N LEU A 89 2.16 0.47 3.06
CA LEU A 89 2.25 1.42 4.17
C LEU A 89 1.21 2.55 4.04
N ALA A 90 1.13 3.16 2.86
CA ALA A 90 0.11 4.19 2.57
C ALA A 90 -1.33 3.66 2.70
N ARG A 91 -1.53 2.34 2.62
CA ARG A 91 -2.83 1.69 2.81
C ARG A 91 -3.03 1.12 4.21
N SER A 92 -1.98 0.75 4.94
CA SER A 92 -2.05 0.23 6.32
C SER A 92 -2.27 1.35 7.32
N ALA A 93 -1.93 2.59 6.95
CA ALA A 93 -2.48 3.81 7.54
C ALA A 93 -4.02 3.93 7.38
N LYS A 94 -4.73 2.81 7.11
CA LYS A 94 -6.17 2.69 6.88
C LYS A 94 -6.93 3.01 8.15
N SER A 95 -7.05 4.30 8.39
CA SER A 95 -8.29 5.05 8.27
C SER A 95 -9.50 4.40 8.93
N ARG A 96 -9.98 3.20 8.57
CA ARG A 96 -11.22 2.67 9.16
C ARG A 96 -11.09 2.31 10.65
N GLU A 97 -10.04 1.61 11.06
CA GLU A 97 -9.83 1.28 12.48
C GLU A 97 -9.49 2.53 13.27
N ILE A 98 -8.59 3.37 12.75
CA ILE A 98 -8.25 4.66 13.35
C ILE A 98 -9.48 5.58 13.44
N PHE A 99 -10.34 5.63 12.43
CA PHE A 99 -11.58 6.42 12.46
C PHE A 99 -12.60 5.81 13.41
N ALA A 100 -12.70 4.48 13.48
CA ALA A 100 -13.54 3.82 14.46
C ALA A 100 -13.05 4.10 15.89
N GLU A 101 -11.75 4.06 16.16
CA GLU A 101 -11.14 4.45 17.44
C GLU A 101 -11.37 5.92 17.76
N ILE A 102 -11.24 6.83 16.78
CA ILE A 102 -11.53 8.26 16.98
C ILE A 102 -13.01 8.48 17.32
N ILE A 103 -13.92 7.72 16.70
CA ILE A 103 -15.36 7.77 16.98
C ILE A 103 -15.66 7.12 18.35
N ASP A 104 -15.04 5.99 18.68
CA ASP A 104 -15.30 5.22 19.91
C ASP A 104 -14.64 5.84 21.15
N ALA A 105 -13.49 6.50 20.99
CA ALA A 105 -12.85 7.30 22.02
C ALA A 105 -13.74 8.46 22.50
N GLN A 106 -14.73 8.90 21.70
CA GLN A 106 -15.73 9.86 22.17
C GLN A 106 -16.77 9.25 23.12
N ALA A 107 -17.01 7.94 23.06
CA ALA A 107 -17.98 7.30 23.95
C ALA A 107 -17.48 7.26 25.41
N ASN A 108 -16.17 7.44 25.63
CA ASN A 108 -15.55 7.48 26.96
C ASN A 108 -15.17 8.92 27.35
N ASP A 109 -15.99 9.46 28.22
CA ASP A 109 -16.09 10.84 28.72
C ASP A 109 -14.89 11.29 29.60
N ILE A 110 -13.65 11.33 29.05
CA ILE A 110 -12.44 11.72 29.83
C ILE A 110 -11.59 12.83 29.20
N THR A 111 -11.68 13.15 27.90
CA THR A 111 -10.78 14.14 27.26
C THR A 111 -11.46 15.48 26.94
N ARG A 112 -12.02 16.13 27.98
CA ARG A 112 -12.40 17.55 27.94
C ARG A 112 -11.17 18.43 28.20
N GLU A 113 -10.24 18.49 27.25
CA GLU A 113 -9.17 19.49 27.28
C GLU A 113 -9.16 20.35 26.00
N ASN A 114 -9.56 21.62 26.17
CA ASN A 114 -9.47 22.77 25.26
C ASN A 114 -10.61 23.01 24.24
N ALA A 115 -11.39 24.05 24.51
CA ALA A 115 -12.56 24.52 23.76
C ALA A 115 -12.30 25.17 22.38
N ASN A 116 -11.13 24.95 21.76
CA ASN A 116 -10.78 25.56 20.47
C ASN A 116 -10.47 24.56 19.34
N MET A 117 -10.58 23.26 19.61
CA MET A 117 -10.59 22.22 18.58
C MET A 117 -11.54 21.12 19.04
N ASN A 118 -12.85 21.41 19.02
CA ASN A 118 -13.86 20.41 19.36
C ASN A 118 -13.83 19.29 18.31
N ALA A 119 -13.05 18.24 18.60
CA ALA A 119 -13.02 16.99 17.85
C ALA A 119 -14.42 16.34 17.76
N ASP A 120 -15.39 16.86 18.53
CA ASP A 120 -16.78 16.43 18.58
C ASP A 120 -17.69 17.05 17.54
N THR A 121 -17.21 18.07 16.82
CA THR A 121 -17.93 18.58 15.67
C THR A 121 -17.57 17.73 14.44
N PRO A 122 -18.47 17.56 13.46
CA PRO A 122 -18.13 16.90 12.20
C PRO A 122 -16.88 17.50 11.54
N ALA A 123 -16.67 18.81 11.69
CA ALA A 123 -15.45 19.49 11.23
C ALA A 123 -14.19 19.06 12.00
N GLY A 124 -14.27 18.96 13.34
CA GLY A 124 -13.17 18.48 14.17
C GLY A 124 -12.83 17.01 13.92
N MET A 125 -13.85 16.15 13.72
CA MET A 125 -13.65 14.75 13.33
C MET A 125 -12.94 14.65 11.98
N MET A 126 -13.37 15.42 10.98
CA MET A 126 -12.70 15.44 9.68
C MET A 126 -11.23 15.87 9.80
N MET A 127 -10.93 16.85 10.64
CA MET A 127 -9.56 17.29 10.88
C MET A 127 -8.71 16.22 11.57
N LYS A 128 -9.27 15.51 12.56
CA LYS A 128 -8.60 14.41 13.26
C LYS A 128 -8.41 13.19 12.35
N PHE A 129 -9.41 12.85 11.54
CA PHE A 129 -9.29 11.83 10.50
C PHE A 129 -8.19 12.17 9.50
N ALA A 130 -8.13 13.42 9.02
CA ALA A 130 -7.09 13.86 8.10
C ALA A 130 -5.71 13.74 8.73
N SER A 131 -5.53 14.21 9.97
CA SER A 131 -4.27 14.11 10.71
C SER A 131 -3.81 12.65 10.87
N GLU A 132 -4.67 11.80 11.44
CA GLU A 132 -4.29 10.42 11.78
C GLU A 132 -4.12 9.52 10.55
N SER A 133 -4.94 9.69 9.51
CA SER A 133 -4.81 8.89 8.28
C SER A 133 -3.61 9.26 7.42
N THR A 134 -3.07 10.48 7.58
CA THR A 134 -1.92 10.95 6.79
C THR A 134 -0.59 10.86 7.53
N LYS A 135 -0.59 10.67 8.86
CA LYS A 135 0.61 10.65 9.70
C LYS A 135 1.71 9.73 9.18
N THR A 136 1.41 8.46 8.94
CA THR A 136 2.38 7.49 8.41
C THR A 136 2.93 7.90 7.03
N TYR A 137 2.11 8.53 6.19
CA TYR A 137 2.56 9.01 4.89
C TYR A 137 3.53 10.20 5.03
N VAL A 138 3.24 11.13 5.95
CA VAL A 138 4.14 12.24 6.28
C VAL A 138 5.47 11.70 6.79
N ASP A 139 5.43 10.80 7.77
CA ASP A 139 6.63 10.25 8.41
C ASP A 139 7.54 9.54 7.39
N GLU A 140 6.97 8.69 6.53
CA GLU A 140 7.74 7.85 5.62
C GLU A 140 8.12 8.52 4.30
N CYS A 141 7.35 9.51 3.84
CA CYS A 141 7.51 10.08 2.49
C CYS A 141 7.86 11.57 2.47
N LEU A 142 7.59 12.34 3.54
CA LEU A 142 7.82 13.79 3.57
C LEU A 142 8.93 14.21 4.55
N LEU A 143 9.14 13.46 5.63
CA LEU A 143 10.26 13.74 6.55
C LEU A 143 11.58 13.27 5.94
N SER A 144 12.62 14.10 6.09
CA SER A 144 14.01 13.66 5.89
C SER A 144 14.39 12.62 6.94
N ASP A 145 15.38 11.78 6.62
CA ASP A 145 15.79 10.67 7.48
C ASP A 145 16.17 11.14 8.89
N ASP A 146 16.92 12.24 9.00
CA ASP A 146 17.32 12.82 10.29
C ASP A 146 16.13 13.26 11.15
N VAL A 147 15.11 13.86 10.52
CA VAL A 147 13.90 14.35 11.21
C VAL A 147 13.03 13.18 11.63
N ARG A 148 12.90 12.16 10.77
CA ARG A 148 12.17 10.93 11.10
C ARG A 148 12.78 10.21 12.29
N ASP A 149 14.10 10.06 12.31
CA ASP A 149 14.80 9.43 13.43
C ASP A 149 14.67 10.24 14.72
N ALA A 150 14.70 11.57 14.63
CA ALA A 150 14.48 12.43 15.79
C ALA A 150 13.06 12.32 16.38
N VAL A 151 12.03 12.28 15.52
CA VAL A 151 10.63 12.03 15.92
C VAL A 151 10.49 10.64 16.56
N LYS A 152 11.09 9.61 15.94
CA LYS A 152 11.02 8.22 16.42
C LYS A 152 11.68 8.02 17.79
N ASN A 153 12.76 8.74 18.06
CA ASN A 153 13.46 8.72 19.35
C ASN A 153 12.89 9.74 20.36
N ALA A 154 11.77 10.40 20.04
CA ALA A 154 11.12 11.42 20.87
C ALA A 154 12.04 12.60 21.25
N TYR A 155 13.01 12.94 20.38
CA TYR A 155 13.83 14.14 20.54
C TYR A 155 13.07 15.40 20.14
N ILE A 156 12.09 15.25 19.23
CA ILE A 156 11.19 16.30 18.76
C ILE A 156 9.77 15.73 18.60
N HIS A 157 8.76 16.61 18.69
CA HIS A 157 7.33 16.28 18.60
C HIS A 157 6.65 17.03 17.46
#